data_AF-A0A1B6D2H3-F1
#
_entry.id   AF-A0A1B6D2H3-F1
#
_cell.length_a   1.000
_cell.length_b   1.000
_cell.length_c   1.000
_cell.angle_alpha   90.00
_cell.angle_beta   90.00
_cell.angle_gamma   90.00
#
_symmetry.space_group_name_H-M   'P 1'
#
loop_
_entity.id
_entity.type
_entity.pdbx_description
1 polymer ?
#
loop_
_entity_poly.entity_id
_entity_poly.type
_entity_poly.pdbx_seq_one_letter_code
_entity_poly.pdbx_strand_id
1 'polypeptide(L)'
;MCCCLKMWDILKYLLFFYIDIHAAEADNRNIEELRYEEFTSLGEKFRQDGNEDDSSNVYISVMSYNMLSQQLLNKHRNLYRKCASINLNWESRWKLLFQEILYANPDILCMQEVEKNHLDQHYKELLGLGYDYIYKK
;
A
#
# COMPACT_ATOMS: atom_id res chain seq x y z
N MET A 1 -7.33 5.08 -25.19
CA MET A 1 -6.58 5.54 -24.01
C MET A 1 -7.02 4.70 -22.81
N CYS A 2 -6.43 3.50 -22.73
CA CYS A 2 -6.53 2.62 -21.56
C CYS A 2 -5.79 3.27 -20.38
N CYS A 3 -6.09 2.81 -19.16
CA CYS A 3 -5.55 3.15 -17.85
C CYS A 3 -4.01 3.20 -17.66
N CYS A 4 -3.19 3.44 -18.70
CA CYS A 4 -1.74 3.53 -18.59
C CYS A 4 -1.24 4.83 -17.92
N LEU A 5 -2.10 5.82 -17.67
CA LEU A 5 -1.66 7.10 -17.09
C LEU A 5 -1.46 7.07 -15.56
N LYS A 6 -1.79 5.99 -14.86
CA LYS A 6 -1.49 5.87 -13.41
C LYS A 6 -0.28 4.99 -13.08
N MET A 7 0.41 4.43 -14.08
CA MET A 7 1.59 3.59 -13.83
C MET A 7 2.85 4.44 -13.59
N TRP A 8 2.90 5.67 -14.11
CA TRP A 8 4.02 6.60 -13.90
C TRP A 8 4.02 7.29 -12.54
N ASP A 9 2.90 7.25 -11.80
CA ASP A 9 2.87 7.73 -10.41
C ASP A 9 3.44 6.69 -9.42
N ILE A 10 3.55 5.41 -9.80
CA ILE A 10 3.99 4.32 -8.91
C ILE A 10 5.46 4.48 -8.48
N LEU A 11 6.31 5.03 -9.35
CA LEU A 11 7.71 5.32 -8.98
C LEU A 11 7.85 6.52 -8.02
N LYS A 12 6.81 7.35 -7.84
CA LYS A 12 6.79 8.37 -6.78
C LYS A 12 6.39 7.78 -5.43
N TYR A 13 5.44 6.84 -5.40
CA TYR A 13 4.91 6.31 -4.13
C TYR A 13 5.79 5.23 -3.48
N LEU A 14 6.70 4.58 -4.23
CA LEU A 14 7.71 3.69 -3.63
C LEU A 14 8.87 4.45 -2.96
N LEU A 15 8.94 5.79 -3.09
CA LEU A 15 9.95 6.64 -2.44
C LEU A 15 9.37 7.75 -1.55
N PHE A 16 8.05 7.85 -1.40
CA PHE A 16 7.40 8.85 -0.54
C PHE A 16 6.90 8.20 0.75
N PHE A 17 7.84 7.88 1.63
CA PHE A 17 7.56 7.93 3.07
C PHE A 17 7.14 9.37 3.42
N TYR A 18 5.92 9.49 3.93
CA TYR A 18 5.34 10.63 4.65
C TYR A 18 5.96 12.02 4.38
N ILE A 19 5.52 12.70 3.33
CA ILE A 19 5.63 14.16 3.25
C ILE A 19 4.21 14.72 3.34
N ASP A 20 3.96 15.51 4.38
CA ASP A 20 2.75 16.32 4.49
C ASP A 20 2.84 17.43 3.43
N ILE A 21 2.11 17.26 2.33
CA ILE A 21 2.18 18.13 1.15
C ILE A 21 1.80 19.58 1.51
N HIS A 22 1.01 19.80 2.55
CA HIS A 22 0.65 21.15 2.99
C HIS A 22 1.73 21.84 3.84
N ALA A 23 2.66 21.09 4.44
CA ALA A 23 3.82 21.66 5.13
C ALA A 23 5.00 21.92 4.17
N ALA A 24 5.13 21.11 3.12
CA ALA A 24 6.23 21.20 2.15
C ALA A 24 6.14 22.43 1.21
N GLU A 25 4.96 23.01 1.01
CA GLU A 25 4.80 24.24 0.21
C GLU A 25 5.18 25.51 0.98
N ALA A 26 5.23 25.45 2.32
CA ALA A 26 5.39 26.64 3.18
C ALA A 26 6.82 26.85 3.68
N ASP A 27 7.70 25.85 3.62
CA ASP A 27 9.02 25.96 4.21
C ASP A 27 10.08 25.23 3.39
N ASN A 28 11.08 26.01 2.97
CA ASN A 28 12.29 25.56 2.27
C ASN A 28 13.25 24.84 3.26
N ARG A 29 12.70 24.12 4.24
CA ARG A 29 13.43 23.40 5.28
C ARG A 29 13.78 22.00 4.79
N ASN A 30 14.96 21.56 5.19
CA ASN A 30 15.61 20.34 4.74
C ASN A 30 14.66 19.15 4.95
N ILE A 31 14.34 18.41 3.87
CA ILE A 31 13.45 17.23 3.89
C ILE A 31 13.90 16.20 4.93
N GLU A 32 15.20 16.18 5.25
CA GLU A 32 15.80 15.31 6.27
C GLU A 32 15.30 15.59 7.70
N GLU A 33 14.98 16.83 8.07
CA GLU A 33 14.50 17.16 9.42
C GLU A 33 13.07 16.67 9.69
N LEU A 34 12.32 16.36 8.62
CA LEU A 34 10.96 15.83 8.69
C LEU A 34 10.91 14.30 8.61
N ARG A 35 12.05 13.64 8.34
CA ARG A 35 12.15 12.18 8.31
C ARG A 35 12.55 11.67 9.68
N TYR A 36 11.57 11.13 10.39
CA TYR A 36 11.85 10.29 11.56
C TYR A 36 12.04 8.85 11.08
N GLU A 37 13.28 8.37 11.15
CA GLU A 37 13.63 6.98 10.85
C GLU A 37 13.93 6.27 12.18
N GLU A 38 12.99 5.43 12.62
CA GLU A 38 13.27 4.43 13.65
C GLU A 38 13.36 3.06 12.99
N PHE A 39 14.45 2.35 13.28
CA PHE A 39 14.54 0.96 12.86
C PHE A 39 13.48 0.16 13.62
N THR A 40 12.81 -0.73 12.91
CA THR A 40 11.99 -1.75 13.56
C THR A 40 12.89 -2.64 14.41
N SER A 41 12.32 -3.38 15.36
CA SER A 41 13.05 -4.39 16.13
C SER A 41 13.80 -5.40 15.25
N LEU A 42 13.34 -5.60 14.01
CA LEU A 42 14.03 -6.40 13.00
C LEU A 42 15.24 -5.64 12.42
N GLY A 43 15.06 -4.37 12.04
CA GLY A 43 16.15 -3.50 11.57
C GLY A 43 17.27 -3.28 12.60
N GLU A 44 16.93 -3.17 13.88
CA GLU A 44 17.91 -3.06 14.98
C GLU A 44 18.77 -4.31 15.13
N LYS A 45 18.17 -5.50 14.98
CA LYS A 45 18.91 -6.77 15.06
C LYS A 45 19.96 -6.88 13.94
N PHE A 46 19.60 -6.53 12.71
CA PHE A 46 20.55 -6.54 11.58
C PHE A 46 21.70 -5.55 11.73
N ARG A 47 21.49 -4.44 12.45
CA ARG A 47 22.54 -3.47 12.71
C ARG A 47 23.58 -3.97 13.73
N GLN A 48 23.15 -4.78 14.69
CA GLN A 48 24.01 -5.28 15.77
C GLN A 48 24.81 -6.53 15.36
N ASP A 49 24.29 -7.34 14.44
CA ASP A 49 24.93 -8.58 13.95
C ASP A 49 26.01 -8.35 12.88
N GLY A 50 26.68 -7.19 12.87
CA GLY A 50 27.74 -6.80 11.93
C GLY A 50 29.05 -7.61 12.01
N ASN A 51 29.01 -8.89 12.37
CA ASN A 51 30.08 -9.83 12.07
C ASN A 51 29.95 -10.26 10.61
N GLU A 52 30.94 -9.90 9.79
CA GLU A 52 31.02 -10.06 8.32
C GLU A 52 30.97 -11.52 7.81
N ASP A 53 30.60 -12.52 8.61
CA ASP A 53 30.73 -13.96 8.27
C ASP A 53 29.43 -14.78 8.29
N ASP A 54 28.25 -14.15 8.30
CA ASP A 54 27.04 -14.86 7.90
C ASP A 54 26.22 -14.01 6.91
N SER A 55 26.44 -14.32 5.63
CA SER A 55 25.70 -13.81 4.46
C SER A 55 24.24 -14.30 4.47
N SER A 56 23.52 -14.16 5.57
CA SER A 56 22.07 -14.40 5.63
C SER A 56 21.35 -13.18 5.06
N ASN A 57 21.35 -13.06 3.73
CA ASN A 57 20.52 -12.09 3.03
C ASN A 57 19.06 -12.28 3.45
N VAL A 58 18.45 -11.25 4.01
CA VAL A 58 17.03 -11.26 4.35
C VAL A 58 16.24 -10.73 3.19
N TYR A 59 15.38 -11.60 2.66
CA TYR A 59 14.47 -11.27 1.59
C TYR A 59 13.15 -10.81 2.20
N ILE A 60 12.73 -9.61 1.82
CA ILE A 60 11.44 -9.04 2.20
C ILE A 60 10.65 -8.85 0.91
N SER A 61 9.46 -9.43 0.87
CA SER A 61 8.51 -9.28 -0.22
C SER A 61 7.56 -8.11 0.04
N VAL A 62 7.43 -7.22 -0.94
CA VAL A 62 6.59 -6.02 -0.84
C VAL A 62 5.57 -6.03 -1.96
N MET A 63 4.29 -5.95 -1.60
CA MET A 63 3.18 -5.82 -2.53
C MET A 63 2.62 -4.40 -2.47
N SER A 64 2.57 -3.71 -3.61
CA SER A 64 1.88 -2.43 -3.75
C SER A 64 0.67 -2.61 -4.64
N TYR A 65 -0.53 -2.37 -4.10
CA TYR A 65 -1.78 -2.69 -4.77
C TYR A 65 -2.81 -1.57 -4.69
N ASN A 66 -3.35 -1.17 -5.85
CA ASN A 66 -4.43 -0.19 -5.91
C ASN A 66 -5.79 -0.91 -5.83
N MET A 67 -6.52 -0.68 -4.75
CA MET A 67 -7.76 -1.38 -4.44
C MET A 67 -8.96 -0.87 -5.25
N LEU A 68 -8.79 0.25 -5.97
CA LEU A 68 -9.83 0.93 -6.74
C LEU A 68 -11.08 1.19 -5.90
N SER A 69 -11.09 2.30 -5.18
CA SER A 69 -12.22 2.73 -4.34
C SER A 69 -13.54 2.61 -5.12
N GLN A 70 -14.54 2.00 -4.48
CA GLN A 70 -15.91 1.92 -4.99
C GLN A 70 -16.53 3.30 -5.25
N GLN A 71 -16.31 4.28 -4.38
CA GLN A 71 -16.73 5.67 -4.54
C GLN A 71 -16.08 6.32 -5.76
N LEU A 72 -14.76 6.17 -5.94
CA LEU A 72 -14.04 6.68 -7.11
C LEU A 72 -14.50 6.00 -8.40
N LEU A 73 -14.66 4.67 -8.36
CA LEU A 73 -15.20 3.87 -9.46
C LEU A 73 -16.59 4.36 -9.87
N ASN A 74 -17.48 4.58 -8.90
CA ASN A 74 -18.84 5.05 -9.13
C ASN A 74 -18.85 6.48 -9.70
N LYS A 75 -17.99 7.37 -9.18
CA LYS A 75 -17.83 8.74 -9.70
C LYS A 75 -17.36 8.75 -11.17
N HIS A 76 -16.51 7.80 -11.54
CA HIS A 76 -15.95 7.67 -12.89
C HIS A 76 -16.48 6.44 -13.64
N ARG A 77 -17.77 6.10 -13.46
CA ARG A 77 -18.40 4.91 -14.04
C ARG A 77 -18.27 4.83 -15.57
N ASN A 78 -18.15 5.98 -16.22
CA ASN A 78 -17.93 6.09 -17.65
C ASN A 78 -16.66 5.37 -18.15
N LEU A 79 -15.64 5.24 -17.30
CA LEU A 79 -14.41 4.52 -17.65
C LEU A 79 -14.60 3.00 -17.70
N TYR A 80 -15.64 2.48 -17.02
CA TYR A 80 -15.90 1.05 -16.86
C TYR A 80 -17.18 0.57 -17.56
N ARG A 81 -17.65 1.30 -18.58
CA ARG A 81 -18.91 1.00 -19.30
C ARG A 81 -18.95 -0.40 -19.93
N LYS A 82 -17.79 -0.97 -20.26
CA LYS A 82 -17.66 -2.31 -20.86
C LYS A 82 -17.59 -3.43 -19.82
N CYS A 83 -17.49 -3.10 -18.53
CA CYS A 83 -17.41 -4.08 -17.47
C CYS A 83 -18.82 -4.41 -16.96
N ALA A 84 -19.09 -5.70 -16.73
CA ALA A 84 -20.31 -6.14 -16.11
C ALA A 84 -20.45 -5.51 -14.71
N SER A 85 -21.67 -5.11 -14.33
CA SER A 85 -21.93 -4.42 -13.06
C SER A 85 -21.54 -5.26 -11.85
N ILE A 86 -21.74 -6.57 -11.92
CA ILE A 86 -21.35 -7.55 -10.90
C ILE A 86 -19.83 -7.54 -10.67
N ASN A 87 -19.02 -7.43 -11.71
CA ASN A 87 -17.56 -7.39 -11.60
C ASN A 87 -17.05 -6.07 -11.00
N LEU A 88 -17.88 -5.03 -10.99
CA LEU A 88 -17.56 -3.72 -10.42
C LEU A 88 -18.12 -3.55 -9.01
N ASN A 89 -18.83 -4.54 -8.48
CA ASN A 89 -19.31 -4.56 -7.10
C ASN A 89 -18.14 -4.86 -6.15
N TRP A 90 -18.06 -4.16 -5.02
CA TRP A 90 -16.98 -4.32 -4.06
C TRP A 90 -16.87 -5.74 -3.52
N GLU A 91 -17.98 -6.38 -3.12
CA GLU A 91 -17.96 -7.75 -2.56
C GLU A 91 -17.41 -8.78 -3.56
N SER A 92 -17.75 -8.61 -4.85
CA SER A 92 -17.22 -9.46 -5.91
C SER A 92 -15.72 -9.23 -6.13
N ARG A 93 -15.28 -7.96 -6.11
CA ARG A 93 -13.86 -7.62 -6.28
C ARG A 93 -13.03 -8.05 -5.10
N TRP A 94 -13.48 -7.81 -3.86
CA TRP A 94 -12.75 -8.14 -2.64
C TRP A 94 -12.38 -9.61 -2.59
N LYS A 95 -13.30 -10.52 -2.96
CA LYS A 95 -13.00 -11.96 -3.01
C LYS A 95 -11.80 -12.29 -3.90
N LEU A 96 -11.68 -11.63 -5.05
CA LEU A 96 -10.56 -11.84 -5.97
C LEU A 96 -9.27 -11.18 -5.44
N LEU A 97 -9.39 -9.93 -4.97
CA LEU A 97 -8.28 -9.16 -4.40
C LEU A 97 -7.65 -9.87 -3.20
N PHE A 98 -8.49 -10.40 -2.30
CA PHE A 98 -8.04 -11.14 -1.14
C PHE A 98 -7.34 -12.44 -1.51
N GLN A 99 -7.84 -13.17 -2.53
CA GLN A 99 -7.16 -14.35 -3.05
C GLN A 99 -5.80 -14.01 -3.68
N GLU A 100 -5.68 -12.89 -4.37
CA GLU A 100 -4.38 -12.42 -4.88
C GLU A 100 -3.40 -12.10 -3.75
N ILE A 101 -3.86 -11.44 -2.69
CA ILE A 101 -3.04 -11.15 -1.50
C ILE A 101 -2.60 -12.46 -0.82
N LEU A 102 -3.51 -13.41 -0.63
CA LEU A 102 -3.19 -14.73 -0.06
C LEU A 102 -2.17 -15.49 -0.90
N TYR A 103 -2.32 -15.46 -2.22
CA TYR A 103 -1.41 -16.13 -3.14
C TYR A 103 -0.02 -15.49 -3.14
N ALA A 104 0.04 -14.15 -3.14
CA ALA A 104 1.30 -13.42 -3.10
C ALA A 104 2.01 -13.54 -1.74
N ASN A 105 1.23 -13.65 -0.65
CA ASN A 105 1.68 -13.74 0.74
C ASN A 105 2.85 -12.79 1.07
N PRO A 106 2.70 -11.47 0.83
CA PRO A 106 3.79 -10.51 0.98
C PRO A 106 4.13 -10.24 2.46
N ASP A 107 5.39 -9.92 2.77
CA ASP A 107 5.75 -9.48 4.12
C ASP A 107 5.22 -8.08 4.42
N ILE A 108 5.15 -7.22 3.39
CA ILE A 108 4.63 -5.84 3.48
C ILE A 108 3.58 -5.62 2.39
N LEU A 109 2.36 -5.24 2.81
CA LEU A 109 1.26 -4.90 1.91
C LEU A 109 0.95 -3.40 1.97
N CYS A 110 1.20 -2.70 0.87
CA CYS A 110 0.87 -1.29 0.68
C CYS A 110 -0.36 -1.15 -0.23
N MET A 111 -1.44 -0.55 0.29
CA MET A 111 -2.69 -0.41 -0.46
C MET A 111 -3.02 1.06 -0.77
N GLN A 112 -3.42 1.35 -2.02
CA GLN A 112 -3.90 2.67 -2.44
C GLN A 112 -5.39 2.65 -2.81
N GLU A 113 -6.01 3.84 -2.80
CA GLU A 113 -7.45 4.02 -3.06
C GLU A 113 -8.34 3.16 -2.12
N VAL A 114 -7.89 2.97 -0.88
CA VAL A 114 -8.63 2.23 0.15
C VAL A 114 -9.76 3.08 0.70
N GLU A 115 -10.96 2.48 0.83
CA GLU A 115 -12.07 3.13 1.52
C GLU A 115 -12.13 2.76 2.99
N LYS A 116 -12.34 3.78 3.82
CA LYS A 116 -12.48 3.62 5.27
C LYS A 116 -13.58 2.62 5.63
N ASN A 117 -14.69 2.63 4.90
CA ASN A 117 -15.86 1.79 5.16
C ASN A 117 -15.52 0.29 5.07
N HIS A 118 -14.54 -0.07 4.23
CA HIS A 118 -14.10 -1.45 4.03
C HIS A 118 -13.05 -1.89 5.07
N LEU A 119 -12.40 -0.96 5.81
CA LEU A 119 -11.44 -1.29 6.88
C LEU A 119 -12.07 -2.18 7.93
N ASP A 120 -13.25 -1.77 8.40
CA ASP A 120 -13.94 -2.48 9.47
C ASP A 120 -14.61 -3.79 9.03
N GLN A 121 -14.83 -3.97 7.74
CA GLN A 121 -15.61 -5.08 7.19
C GLN A 121 -14.72 -6.15 6.56
N HIS A 122 -13.79 -5.73 5.70
CA HIS A 122 -13.03 -6.62 4.83
C HIS A 122 -11.56 -6.72 5.28
N TYR A 123 -10.90 -5.59 5.54
CA TYR A 123 -9.48 -5.62 5.87
C TYR A 123 -9.17 -6.22 7.26
N LYS A 124 -10.17 -6.39 8.13
CA LYS A 124 -10.02 -7.20 9.36
C LYS A 124 -9.65 -8.65 9.08
N GLU A 125 -9.99 -9.19 7.90
CA GLU A 125 -9.55 -10.53 7.48
C GLU A 125 -8.02 -10.62 7.43
N LEU A 126 -7.32 -9.52 7.08
CA LEU A 126 -5.86 -9.47 7.06
C LEU A 126 -5.24 -9.58 8.46
N LEU A 127 -5.92 -9.07 9.49
CA LEU A 127 -5.48 -9.25 10.89
C LEU A 127 -5.45 -10.75 11.26
N GLY A 128 -6.41 -11.52 10.75
CA GLY A 128 -6.45 -12.98 10.92
C GLY A 128 -5.29 -13.72 10.25
N LEU A 129 -4.63 -13.08 9.28
CA LEU A 129 -3.43 -13.61 8.61
C LEU A 129 -2.12 -13.18 9.31
N GLY A 130 -2.21 -12.39 10.39
CA GLY A 130 -1.05 -11.91 11.13
C GLY A 130 -0.50 -10.56 10.67
N TYR A 131 -1.17 -9.87 9.74
CA TYR A 131 -0.81 -8.49 9.41
C TYR A 131 -1.27 -7.52 10.50
N ASP A 132 -0.50 -6.46 10.69
CA ASP A 132 -0.95 -5.23 11.36
C ASP A 132 -1.05 -4.11 10.32
N TYR A 133 -1.78 -3.04 10.60
CA TYR A 133 -1.97 -1.95 9.64
C TYR A 133 -2.01 -0.56 10.27
N ILE A 134 -1.52 0.40 9.48
CA ILE A 134 -1.69 1.83 9.72
C ILE A 134 -2.49 2.41 8.56
N TYR A 135 -3.53 3.18 8.88
CA TYR A 135 -4.35 3.86 7.88
C TYR A 135 -4.16 5.38 7.96
N LYS A 136 -3.80 6.00 6.84
CA LYS A 136 -3.73 7.45 6.67
C LYS A 136 -4.85 7.92 5.74
N LYS A 137 -5.58 8.95 6.15
CA LYS A 137 -6.62 9.60 5.35
C LYS A 137 -6.02 10.65 4.42
#